data_AF-A0A1Q5ZIU7-F1
#
_entry.id   AF-A0A1Q5ZIU7-F1
#
_cell.length_a   1.000
_cell.length_b   1.000
_cell.length_c   1.000
_cell.angle_alpha   90.00
_cell.angle_beta   90.00
_cell.angle_gamma   90.00
#
_symmetry.space_group_name_H-M   'P 1'
#
loop_
_entity.id
_entity.type
_entity.pdbx_description
1 polymer ?
#
loop_
_entity_poly.entity_id
_entity_poly.type
_entity_poly.pdbx_seq_one_letter_code
_entity_poly.pdbx_strand_id
1 'polypeptide(L)'
;MKIIKNIPLYGYSVDPEQLSFVDRLLTKSKNERPGFYQRMFYEDFARVFNFVNHGDTNLFQVETNDEELIRKMFGNLQARYRKYSVDETIRELVEAVAQSLIWQGTAYYFVQNVPEQEKIHITPLVSDNIFCFFSVYFQYVPKRCERYLERDHEMLPRELRILDKNKLMRFEIPRSLRRMLSEQNRTLKIIDKHQFGVTNFYPQATYENPNPKSHFDFSIWKNTQEQALFRATRKTGWNGRNYDSSKCSDFFHYYRLIRFRRNQLILRDYILLQLGKELTRVGHRYNEDFNVVISPTSVLPQIDKLDEMESLLSREEIDFTEVSDYYYER
;
A
#
# COMPACT_ATOMS: atom_id res chain seq x y z
N MET A 1 -17.80 26.87 -6.72
CA MET A 1 -17.55 25.42 -6.87
C MET A 1 -18.10 25.01 -8.21
N LYS A 2 -17.29 24.44 -9.11
CA LYS A 2 -17.73 23.98 -10.43
C LYS A 2 -18.02 22.48 -10.35
N ILE A 3 -19.17 22.03 -10.86
CA ILE A 3 -19.49 20.60 -11.00
C ILE A 3 -19.29 20.25 -12.47
N ILE A 4 -18.46 19.26 -12.75
CA ILE A 4 -18.05 18.93 -14.13
C ILE A 4 -18.09 17.41 -14.32
N LYS A 5 -18.60 16.96 -15.46
CA LYS A 5 -18.42 15.59 -15.94
C LYS A 5 -17.21 15.58 -16.88
N ASN A 6 -16.04 15.20 -16.38
CA ASN A 6 -14.80 15.21 -17.13
C ASN A 6 -13.85 14.09 -16.67
N ILE A 7 -12.76 13.90 -17.42
CA ILE A 7 -11.63 13.03 -17.06
C ILE A 7 -11.13 13.41 -15.66
N PRO A 8 -10.75 12.44 -14.80
CA PRO A 8 -10.19 12.74 -13.49
C PRO A 8 -8.88 13.54 -13.59
N LEU A 9 -8.58 14.28 -12.52
CA LEU A 9 -7.29 14.95 -12.38
C LEU A 9 -6.29 13.97 -11.74
N TYR A 10 -5.22 13.64 -12.46
CA TYR A 10 -4.26 12.59 -12.06
C TYR A 10 -3.23 13.05 -11.03
N GLY A 11 -2.92 14.36 -11.01
CA GLY A 11 -1.98 14.94 -10.07
C GLY A 11 -2.12 16.44 -10.03
N TYR A 12 -1.99 17.01 -8.85
CA TYR A 12 -1.94 18.44 -8.63
C TYR A 12 -1.27 18.71 -7.29
N SER A 13 -0.41 19.72 -7.23
CA SER A 13 0.14 20.23 -5.98
C SER A 13 -0.82 21.25 -5.39
N VAL A 14 -1.14 21.10 -4.11
CA VAL A 14 -1.88 22.11 -3.36
C VAL A 14 -0.98 22.67 -2.28
N ASP A 15 -0.94 23.99 -2.18
CA ASP A 15 -0.30 24.67 -1.07
C ASP A 15 -1.16 24.51 0.20
N PRO A 16 -0.65 23.85 1.27
CA PRO A 16 -1.41 23.61 2.49
C PRO A 16 -1.90 24.89 3.18
N GLU A 17 -1.19 26.00 2.99
CA GLU A 17 -1.54 27.31 3.54
C GLU A 17 -2.76 27.91 2.84
N GLN A 18 -3.03 27.51 1.60
CA GLN A 18 -4.14 28.01 0.78
C GLN A 18 -5.43 27.16 0.92
N LEU A 19 -5.38 26.04 1.64
CA LEU A 19 -6.53 25.16 1.88
C LEU A 19 -7.47 25.77 2.93
N SER A 20 -8.73 26.02 2.55
CA SER A 20 -9.77 26.42 3.52
C SER A 20 -10.13 25.28 4.48
N PHE A 21 -10.91 25.58 5.53
CA PHE A 21 -11.42 24.55 6.45
C PHE A 21 -12.19 23.43 5.72
N VAL A 22 -13.01 23.77 4.71
CA VAL A 22 -13.77 22.79 3.92
C VAL A 22 -12.85 21.95 3.05
N ASP A 23 -11.86 22.59 2.41
CA ASP A 23 -10.86 21.87 1.61
C ASP A 23 -10.09 20.91 2.51
N ARG A 24 -9.69 21.38 3.70
CA ARG A 24 -9.09 20.54 4.73
C ARG A 24 -10.05 19.41 5.09
N LEU A 25 -11.29 19.63 5.50
CA LEU A 25 -12.20 18.54 5.89
C LEU A 25 -12.37 17.45 4.82
N LEU A 26 -12.52 17.83 3.56
CA LEU A 26 -12.74 16.90 2.45
C LEU A 26 -11.45 16.23 1.93
N THR A 27 -10.29 16.83 2.18
CA THR A 27 -8.97 16.26 1.84
C THR A 27 -8.21 15.68 3.05
N LYS A 28 -8.68 15.93 4.29
CA LYS A 28 -7.90 15.78 5.54
C LYS A 28 -7.69 14.35 5.99
N SER A 29 -8.47 13.38 5.53
CA SER A 29 -8.49 12.12 6.29
C SER A 29 -7.30 11.18 6.06
N LYS A 30 -6.42 11.45 5.08
CA LYS A 30 -5.34 10.51 4.69
C LYS A 30 -3.97 11.13 4.38
N ASN A 31 -3.83 12.46 4.45
CA ASN A 31 -2.56 13.17 4.25
C ASN A 31 -1.71 13.36 5.53
N GLU A 32 -2.14 12.83 6.68
CA GLU A 32 -1.23 12.75 7.82
C GLU A 32 -0.09 11.81 7.45
N ARG A 33 1.13 12.37 7.31
CA ARG A 33 2.32 11.56 7.08
C ARG A 33 2.37 10.48 8.17
N PRO A 34 2.51 9.20 7.79
CA PRO A 34 2.60 8.13 8.78
C PRO A 34 3.77 8.45 9.74
N GLY A 35 3.56 8.14 11.01
CA GLY A 35 4.63 8.21 11.99
C GLY A 35 5.75 7.21 11.67
N PHE A 36 6.82 7.22 12.46
CA PHE A 36 8.02 6.44 12.19
C PHE A 36 7.76 4.93 12.05
N TYR A 37 7.15 4.30 13.06
CA TYR A 37 6.84 2.87 13.04
C TYR A 37 5.74 2.55 12.03
N GLN A 38 4.73 3.42 11.88
CA GLN A 38 3.73 3.24 10.83
C GLN A 38 4.35 3.20 9.43
N ARG A 39 5.28 4.12 9.14
CA ARG A 39 5.94 4.20 7.84
C ARG A 39 6.76 2.95 7.56
N MET A 40 7.59 2.51 8.52
CA MET A 40 8.38 1.28 8.35
C MET A 40 7.48 0.06 8.16
N PHE A 41 6.40 -0.04 8.94
CA PHE A 41 5.42 -1.11 8.76
C PHE A 41 4.77 -1.06 7.37
N TYR A 42 4.40 0.12 6.86
CA TYR A 42 3.80 0.25 5.53
C TYR A 42 4.76 -0.16 4.42
N GLU A 43 6.03 0.25 4.52
CA GLU A 43 7.09 -0.15 3.59
C GLU A 43 7.28 -1.67 3.59
N ASP A 44 7.30 -2.30 4.77
CA ASP A 44 7.54 -3.74 4.89
C ASP A 44 6.30 -4.55 4.45
N PHE A 45 5.10 -4.17 4.90
CA PHE A 45 3.87 -4.94 4.64
C PHE A 45 3.40 -4.83 3.18
N ALA A 46 3.72 -3.72 2.50
CA ALA A 46 3.39 -3.56 1.07
C ALA A 46 4.30 -4.38 0.14
N ARG A 47 5.45 -4.89 0.62
CA ARG A 47 6.35 -5.78 -0.13
C ARG A 47 5.78 -7.18 -0.22
N VAL A 48 4.79 -7.35 -1.10
CA VAL A 48 4.08 -8.63 -1.27
C VAL A 48 4.88 -9.66 -2.07
N PHE A 49 5.87 -9.23 -2.85
CA PHE A 49 6.89 -10.08 -3.47
C PHE A 49 8.24 -9.83 -2.80
N ASN A 50 9.00 -10.89 -2.52
CA ASN A 50 10.42 -10.77 -2.21
C ASN A 50 11.23 -10.97 -3.50
N PHE A 51 12.49 -10.56 -3.50
CA PHE A 51 13.33 -10.46 -4.70
C PHE A 51 13.32 -11.76 -5.51
N VAL A 52 12.54 -11.81 -6.59
CA VAL A 52 12.48 -12.96 -7.49
C VAL A 52 13.61 -12.82 -8.50
N ASN A 53 14.47 -13.83 -8.61
CA ASN A 53 15.44 -13.92 -9.70
C ASN A 53 14.70 -13.76 -11.04
N HIS A 54 15.23 -12.90 -11.91
CA HIS A 54 14.72 -12.62 -13.26
C HIS A 54 14.86 -13.82 -14.23
N GLY A 55 14.70 -15.05 -13.76
CA GLY A 55 14.58 -16.21 -14.63
C GLY A 55 13.35 -16.06 -15.52
N ASP A 56 13.40 -16.68 -16.70
CA ASP A 56 12.39 -16.67 -17.76
C ASP A 56 11.10 -17.45 -17.38
N THR A 57 10.77 -17.51 -16.09
CA THR A 57 9.71 -18.35 -15.54
C THR A 57 8.45 -17.52 -15.32
N ASN A 58 7.31 -18.02 -15.80
CA ASN A 58 6.03 -17.34 -15.63
C ASN A 58 5.59 -17.38 -14.15
N LEU A 59 5.54 -16.22 -13.52
CA LEU A 59 5.09 -15.98 -12.15
C LEU A 59 3.56 -16.01 -12.03
N PHE A 60 2.87 -15.64 -13.11
CA PHE A 60 1.41 -15.56 -13.12
C PHE A 60 0.82 -16.39 -14.25
N GLN A 61 -0.31 -17.02 -13.95
CA GLN A 61 -1.17 -17.65 -14.93
C GLN A 61 -2.32 -16.70 -15.25
N VAL A 62 -2.38 -16.26 -16.51
CA VAL A 62 -3.42 -15.37 -17.03
C VAL A 62 -4.30 -16.17 -17.99
N GLU A 63 -5.51 -16.51 -17.54
CA GLU A 63 -6.51 -17.17 -18.36
C GLU A 63 -7.45 -16.11 -18.92
N THR A 64 -7.54 -16.02 -20.25
CA THR A 64 -8.39 -15.05 -20.94
C THR A 64 -9.02 -15.67 -22.17
N ASN A 65 -10.23 -15.23 -22.53
CA ASN A 65 -10.85 -15.56 -23.81
C ASN A 65 -10.50 -14.57 -24.94
N ASP A 66 -9.79 -13.49 -24.61
CA ASP A 66 -9.36 -12.45 -25.54
C ASP A 66 -7.95 -11.97 -25.19
N GLU A 67 -6.94 -12.57 -25.82
CA GLU A 67 -5.53 -12.22 -25.60
C GLU A 67 -5.19 -10.82 -26.13
N GLU A 68 -5.81 -10.39 -27.23
CA GLU A 68 -5.52 -9.09 -27.84
C GLU A 68 -5.98 -7.95 -26.94
N LEU A 69 -7.17 -8.08 -26.35
CA LEU A 69 -7.70 -7.07 -25.43
C LEU A 69 -6.85 -6.98 -24.15
N ILE A 70 -6.40 -8.11 -23.61
CA ILE A 70 -5.46 -8.16 -22.48
C ILE A 70 -4.15 -7.45 -22.83
N ARG A 71 -3.56 -7.71 -24.01
CA ARG A 71 -2.35 -7.04 -24.47
C ARG A 71 -2.56 -5.54 -24.63
N LYS A 72 -3.72 -5.09 -25.13
CA LYS A 72 -4.09 -3.66 -25.24
C LYS A 72 -4.22 -2.98 -23.87
N MET A 73 -4.70 -3.69 -22.85
CA MET A 73 -4.81 -3.17 -21.47
C MET A 73 -3.45 -3.07 -20.76
N PHE A 74 -2.57 -4.05 -20.95
CA PHE A 74 -1.23 -4.04 -20.34
C PHE A 74 -0.18 -3.26 -21.14
N GLY A 75 -0.39 -3.01 -22.44
CA GLY A 75 0.58 -2.41 -23.35
C GLY A 75 1.00 -0.96 -23.03
N ASN A 76 0.36 -0.31 -22.07
CA ASN A 76 0.71 1.03 -21.57
C ASN A 76 1.53 1.03 -20.27
N LEU A 77 1.47 -0.03 -19.49
CA LEU A 77 2.26 -0.16 -18.27
C LEU A 77 3.72 -0.52 -18.59
N GLN A 78 4.00 -1.03 -19.80
CA GLN A 78 5.33 -1.42 -20.27
C GLN A 78 6.29 -0.23 -20.60
N ALA A 79 5.86 1.03 -20.45
CA ALA A 79 6.49 2.16 -21.14
C ALA A 79 7.37 3.07 -20.26
N ARG A 80 8.29 2.53 -19.43
CA ARG A 80 9.36 3.38 -18.88
C ARG A 80 10.80 2.97 -19.21
N TYR A 81 11.26 1.70 -19.14
CA TYR A 81 12.69 1.44 -19.46
C TYR A 81 13.10 0.08 -20.08
N ARG A 82 12.19 -0.86 -20.40
CA ARG A 82 12.47 -2.07 -21.22
C ARG A 82 11.14 -2.69 -21.68
N LYS A 83 11.14 -3.54 -22.71
CA LYS A 83 9.97 -4.40 -23.01
C LYS A 83 9.74 -5.32 -21.81
N TYR A 84 8.88 -4.90 -20.88
CA TYR A 84 8.50 -5.70 -19.73
C TYR A 84 7.62 -6.87 -20.17
N SER A 85 7.82 -8.05 -19.58
CA SER A 85 6.87 -9.16 -19.73
C SER A 85 5.53 -8.78 -19.10
N VAL A 86 4.46 -9.50 -19.48
CA VAL A 86 3.13 -9.33 -18.85
C VAL A 86 3.24 -9.55 -17.35
N ASP A 87 4.08 -10.50 -16.92
CA ASP A 87 4.30 -10.81 -15.51
C ASP A 87 4.90 -9.67 -14.73
N GLU A 88 5.93 -9.02 -15.25
CA GLU A 88 6.54 -7.87 -14.59
C GLU A 88 5.54 -6.71 -14.47
N THR A 89 4.71 -6.53 -15.50
CA THR A 89 3.63 -5.54 -15.48
C THR A 89 2.60 -5.83 -14.38
N ILE A 90 2.19 -7.09 -14.24
CA ILE A 90 1.27 -7.52 -13.17
C ILE A 90 1.93 -7.34 -11.81
N ARG A 91 3.21 -7.71 -11.67
CA ARG A 91 3.97 -7.58 -10.42
C ARG A 91 4.02 -6.11 -9.96
N GLU A 92 4.47 -5.20 -10.82
CA GLU A 92 4.55 -3.77 -10.50
C GLU A 92 3.19 -3.18 -10.18
N LEU A 93 2.14 -3.57 -10.91
CA LEU A 93 0.77 -3.12 -10.64
C LEU A 93 0.28 -3.62 -9.27
N VAL A 94 0.52 -4.88 -8.94
CA VAL A 94 0.14 -5.46 -7.64
C VAL A 94 0.90 -4.79 -6.49
N GLU A 95 2.19 -4.51 -6.65
CA GLU A 95 3.00 -3.77 -5.67
C GLU A 95 2.48 -2.34 -5.47
N ALA A 96 2.17 -1.63 -6.56
CA ALA A 96 1.62 -0.28 -6.51
C ALA A 96 0.23 -0.23 -5.85
N VAL A 97 -0.62 -1.21 -6.15
CA VAL A 97 -1.91 -1.39 -5.48
C VAL A 97 -1.69 -1.69 -4.00
N ALA A 98 -0.81 -2.63 -3.65
CA ALA A 98 -0.51 -2.98 -2.26
C ALA A 98 -0.03 -1.75 -1.47
N GLN A 99 0.88 -0.96 -2.03
CA GLN A 99 1.36 0.27 -1.41
C GLN A 99 0.22 1.26 -1.18
N SER A 100 -0.62 1.49 -2.20
CA SER A 100 -1.76 2.40 -2.12
C SER A 100 -2.80 1.92 -1.10
N LEU A 101 -3.07 0.61 -1.04
CA LEU A 101 -3.96 0.02 -0.05
C LEU A 101 -3.44 0.20 1.37
N ILE A 102 -2.16 -0.06 1.62
CA ILE A 102 -1.61 0.03 2.98
C ILE A 102 -1.51 1.48 3.47
N TRP A 103 -1.22 2.42 2.57
CA TRP A 103 -1.15 3.85 2.90
C TRP A 103 -2.53 4.50 3.03
N GLN A 104 -3.44 4.24 2.08
CA GLN A 104 -4.69 4.97 1.92
C GLN A 104 -5.93 4.12 2.23
N GLY A 105 -5.81 2.80 2.41
CA GLY A 105 -6.91 1.86 2.66
C GLY A 105 -7.72 1.46 1.42
N THR A 106 -7.56 2.17 0.31
CA THR A 106 -8.26 1.98 -0.96
C THR A 106 -7.35 2.44 -2.10
N ALA A 107 -7.42 1.80 -3.27
CA ALA A 107 -6.72 2.25 -4.46
C ALA A 107 -7.70 2.41 -5.63
N TYR A 108 -7.57 3.49 -6.39
CA TYR A 108 -8.41 3.78 -7.55
C TYR A 108 -7.55 3.92 -8.81
N TYR A 109 -8.00 3.31 -9.89
CA TYR A 109 -7.37 3.44 -11.21
C TYR A 109 -8.44 3.83 -12.23
N PHE A 110 -8.06 4.64 -13.21
CA PHE A 110 -8.98 5.09 -14.25
C PHE A 110 -8.52 4.63 -15.62
N VAL A 111 -9.47 4.10 -16.37
CA VAL A 111 -9.27 3.52 -17.70
C VAL A 111 -9.58 4.57 -18.76
N GLN A 112 -8.58 4.93 -19.55
CA GLN A 112 -8.70 5.87 -20.66
C GLN A 112 -8.42 5.19 -21.99
N ASN A 113 -9.23 5.50 -23.00
CA ASN A 113 -8.92 5.16 -24.38
C ASN A 113 -8.13 6.31 -24.97
N VAL A 114 -6.91 6.04 -25.44
CA VAL A 114 -6.17 6.99 -26.26
C VAL A 114 -6.36 6.55 -27.71
N PRO A 115 -7.27 7.21 -28.46
CA PRO A 115 -7.63 6.78 -29.82
C PRO A 115 -6.43 6.78 -30.78
N GLU A 116 -5.43 7.62 -30.54
CA GLU A 116 -4.23 7.76 -31.37
C GLU A 116 -3.27 6.57 -31.33
N GLN A 117 -3.36 5.73 -30.29
CA GLN A 117 -2.41 4.61 -30.09
C GLN A 117 -3.07 3.23 -30.13
N GLU A 118 -4.40 3.15 -30.25
CA GLU A 118 -5.18 1.92 -30.02
C GLU A 118 -4.88 1.22 -28.67
N LYS A 119 -4.38 1.98 -27.68
CA LYS A 119 -4.03 1.45 -26.35
C LYS A 119 -5.00 1.92 -25.28
N ILE A 120 -5.18 1.08 -24.27
CA ILE A 120 -6.01 1.36 -23.10
C ILE A 120 -5.08 1.74 -21.94
N HIS A 121 -5.15 2.99 -21.47
CA HIS A 121 -4.33 3.46 -20.35
C HIS A 121 -5.03 3.21 -19.03
N ILE A 122 -4.34 2.54 -18.11
CA ILE A 122 -4.76 2.38 -16.72
C ILE A 122 -3.88 3.30 -15.88
N THR A 123 -4.46 4.41 -15.40
CA THR A 123 -3.71 5.44 -14.68
C THR A 123 -4.16 5.48 -13.22
N PRO A 124 -3.23 5.46 -12.24
CA PRO A 124 -3.58 5.57 -10.83
C PRO A 124 -4.21 6.93 -10.52
N LEU A 125 -5.16 6.95 -9.59
CA LEU A 125 -5.78 8.14 -9.04
C LEU A 125 -5.42 8.33 -7.57
N VAL A 126 -5.32 9.60 -7.14
CA VAL A 126 -5.15 9.93 -5.72
C VAL A 126 -6.45 9.63 -4.96
N SER A 127 -6.43 8.56 -4.16
CA SER A 127 -7.63 8.05 -3.48
C SER A 127 -8.23 9.00 -2.45
N ASP A 128 -7.43 9.90 -1.89
CA ASP A 128 -7.83 10.79 -0.79
C ASP A 128 -8.91 11.79 -1.18
N ASN A 129 -9.06 12.03 -2.48
CA ASN A 129 -9.97 12.99 -3.05
C ASN A 129 -11.19 12.33 -3.68
N ILE A 130 -11.32 11.00 -3.60
CA ILE A 130 -12.40 10.25 -4.22
C ILE A 130 -13.35 9.73 -3.16
N PHE A 131 -14.64 10.03 -3.32
CA PHE A 131 -15.69 9.49 -2.47
C PHE A 131 -16.89 9.04 -3.30
N CYS A 132 -17.68 8.14 -2.74
CA CYS A 132 -18.87 7.58 -3.38
C CYS A 132 -20.12 8.03 -2.63
N PHE A 133 -21.10 8.56 -3.36
CA PHE A 133 -22.41 8.97 -2.82
C PHE A 133 -23.51 8.53 -3.79
N PHE A 134 -24.52 7.82 -3.30
CA PHE A 134 -25.58 7.20 -4.13
C PHE A 134 -25.05 6.42 -5.35
N SER A 135 -23.99 5.62 -5.17
CA SER A 135 -23.33 4.85 -6.24
C SER A 135 -22.65 5.68 -7.33
N VAL A 136 -22.55 7.00 -7.16
CA VAL A 136 -21.81 7.91 -8.05
C VAL A 136 -20.47 8.24 -7.39
N TYR A 137 -19.40 8.12 -8.16
CA TYR A 137 -18.05 8.46 -7.71
C TYR A 137 -17.74 9.91 -8.03
N PHE A 138 -17.28 10.63 -7.03
CA PHE A 138 -16.89 12.03 -7.14
C PHE A 138 -15.42 12.19 -6.81
N GLN A 139 -14.72 13.00 -7.58
CA GLN A 139 -13.40 13.50 -7.24
C GLN A 139 -13.51 14.96 -6.81
N TYR A 140 -13.06 15.25 -5.59
CA TYR A 140 -12.95 16.60 -5.06
C TYR A 140 -11.59 17.20 -5.40
N VAL A 141 -11.58 18.26 -6.18
CA VAL A 141 -10.36 19.01 -6.47
C VAL A 141 -10.44 20.34 -5.71
N PRO A 142 -9.58 20.56 -4.70
CA PRO A 142 -9.54 21.81 -3.96
C PRO A 142 -9.09 22.97 -4.85
N LYS A 143 -9.23 24.19 -4.33
CA LYS A 143 -8.68 25.38 -4.96
C LYS A 143 -7.17 25.20 -5.11
N ARG A 144 -6.64 25.49 -6.30
CA ARG A 144 -5.22 25.31 -6.62
C ARG A 144 -4.72 26.46 -7.49
N CYS A 145 -3.43 26.72 -7.39
CA CYS A 145 -2.74 27.65 -8.26
C CYS A 145 -1.93 26.84 -9.26
N GLU A 146 -2.25 26.94 -10.56
CA GLU A 146 -1.41 26.35 -11.60
C GLU A 146 -0.28 27.33 -11.92
N ARG A 147 0.95 26.85 -11.69
CA ARG A 147 2.17 27.60 -12.01
C ARG A 147 2.51 27.35 -13.46
N TYR A 148 2.40 28.38 -14.28
CA TYR A 148 2.89 28.38 -15.65
C TYR A 148 4.25 29.09 -15.68
N LEU A 149 5.21 28.54 -16.43
CA LEU A 149 6.54 29.15 -16.58
C LEU A 149 6.48 30.47 -17.38
N GLU A 150 5.48 30.62 -18.26
CA GLU A 150 5.38 31.70 -19.24
C GLU A 150 4.11 32.56 -19.09
N ARG A 151 3.27 32.29 -18.09
CA ARG A 151 2.00 33.02 -17.86
C ARG A 151 1.82 33.33 -16.39
N ASP A 152 1.03 34.37 -16.13
CA ASP A 152 0.58 34.66 -14.78
C ASP A 152 -0.12 33.45 -14.17
N HIS A 153 0.18 33.26 -12.89
CA HIS A 153 -0.36 32.19 -12.06
C HIS A 153 -1.89 32.24 -12.05
N GLU A 154 -2.54 31.19 -12.56
CA GLU A 154 -4.00 31.13 -12.56
C GLU A 154 -4.51 30.43 -11.31
N MET A 155 -5.41 31.10 -10.59
CA MET A 155 -6.13 30.55 -9.45
C MET A 155 -7.37 29.79 -9.94
N LEU A 156 -7.27 28.46 -9.98
CA LEU A 156 -8.36 27.61 -10.40
C LEU A 156 -9.35 27.37 -9.24
N PRO A 157 -10.66 27.47 -9.50
CA PRO A 157 -11.68 27.28 -8.48
C PRO A 157 -11.78 25.81 -8.07
N ARG A 158 -12.45 25.56 -6.94
CA ARG A 158 -12.83 24.20 -6.51
C ARG A 158 -13.67 23.51 -7.58
N GLU A 159 -13.31 22.27 -7.89
CA GLU A 159 -14.03 21.42 -8.84
C GLU A 159 -14.53 20.15 -8.14
N LEU A 160 -15.75 19.75 -8.47
CA LEU A 160 -16.29 18.45 -8.15
C LEU A 160 -16.49 17.69 -9.46
N ARG A 161 -15.68 16.66 -9.70
CA ARG A 161 -15.71 15.88 -10.93
C ARG A 161 -16.51 14.60 -10.73
N ILE A 162 -17.48 14.35 -11.60
CA ILE A 162 -18.24 13.11 -11.61
C ILE A 162 -17.47 12.07 -12.44
N LEU A 163 -17.06 10.98 -11.80
CA LEU A 163 -16.30 9.91 -12.44
C LEU A 163 -17.22 8.85 -13.03
N ASP A 164 -16.86 8.38 -14.21
CA ASP A 164 -17.54 7.26 -14.85
C ASP A 164 -17.20 5.96 -14.13
N LYS A 165 -18.19 5.36 -13.46
CA LYS A 165 -18.07 4.08 -12.76
C LYS A 165 -17.56 2.96 -13.67
N ASN A 166 -17.91 3.00 -14.96
CA ASN A 166 -17.53 1.95 -15.91
C ASN A 166 -16.06 2.04 -16.35
N LYS A 167 -15.38 3.14 -16.01
CA LYS A 167 -13.93 3.35 -16.26
C LYS A 167 -13.09 3.34 -14.98
N LEU A 168 -13.73 3.34 -13.83
CA LEU A 168 -13.05 3.43 -12.53
C LEU A 168 -12.87 2.04 -11.93
N MET A 169 -11.64 1.56 -11.80
CA MET A 169 -11.30 0.36 -11.04
C MET A 169 -11.09 0.72 -9.56
N ARG A 170 -11.58 -0.12 -8.66
CA ARG A 170 -11.46 0.07 -7.21
C ARG A 170 -10.89 -1.18 -6.56
N PHE A 171 -9.88 -0.97 -5.74
CA PHE A 171 -9.26 -2.01 -4.94
C PHE A 171 -9.44 -1.71 -3.45
N GLU A 172 -9.69 -2.76 -2.67
CA GLU A 172 -9.84 -2.70 -1.22
C GLU A 172 -8.99 -3.74 -0.50
N ILE A 173 -8.70 -3.48 0.77
CA ILE A 173 -8.07 -4.45 1.68
C ILE A 173 -9.11 -5.54 2.05
N PRO A 174 -8.71 -6.83 2.15
CA PRO A 174 -9.57 -7.87 2.69
C PRO A 174 -10.11 -7.51 4.07
N ARG A 175 -11.37 -7.85 4.37
CA ARG A 175 -12.00 -7.50 5.66
C ARG A 175 -11.21 -8.00 6.88
N SER A 176 -10.61 -9.20 6.78
CA SER A 176 -9.76 -9.79 7.81
C SER A 176 -8.55 -8.92 8.13
N LEU A 177 -7.81 -8.51 7.09
CA LEU A 177 -6.64 -7.64 7.23
C LEU A 177 -7.04 -6.23 7.67
N ARG A 178 -8.14 -5.67 7.15
CA ARG A 178 -8.57 -4.29 7.45
C ARG A 178 -8.75 -4.05 8.95
N ARG A 179 -9.42 -4.97 9.67
CA ARG A 179 -9.62 -4.85 11.11
C ARG A 179 -8.28 -4.94 11.87
N MET A 180 -7.47 -5.94 11.53
CA MET A 180 -6.15 -6.15 12.14
C MET A 180 -5.24 -4.93 11.98
N LEU A 181 -5.13 -4.40 10.75
CA LEU A 181 -4.32 -3.24 10.43
C LEU A 181 -4.84 -1.98 11.13
N SER A 182 -6.16 -1.80 11.21
CA SER A 182 -6.75 -0.67 11.93
C SER A 182 -6.43 -0.68 13.42
N GLU A 183 -6.53 -1.85 14.07
CA GLU A 183 -6.18 -2.02 15.48
C GLU A 183 -4.70 -1.73 15.73
N GLN A 184 -3.80 -2.30 14.92
CA GLN A 184 -2.36 -2.05 15.03
C GLN A 184 -2.02 -0.57 14.80
N ASN A 185 -2.52 0.04 13.72
CA ASN A 185 -2.15 1.40 13.33
C ASN A 185 -2.59 2.44 14.37
N ARG A 186 -3.67 2.20 15.10
CA ARG A 186 -4.07 3.03 16.25
C ARG A 186 -2.98 3.04 17.33
N THR A 187 -2.46 1.87 17.68
CA THR A 187 -1.39 1.77 18.68
C THR A 187 -0.08 2.34 18.15
N LEU A 188 0.29 2.05 16.90
CA LEU A 188 1.49 2.63 16.30
C LEU A 188 1.43 4.17 16.27
N LYS A 189 0.26 4.76 15.99
CA LYS A 189 0.09 6.23 16.03
C LYS A 189 0.40 6.81 17.41
N ILE A 190 0.01 6.11 18.47
CA ILE A 190 0.27 6.52 19.85
C ILE A 190 1.77 6.38 20.15
N ILE A 191 2.40 5.26 19.77
CA ILE A 191 3.84 5.06 19.96
C ILE A 191 4.64 6.14 19.22
N ASP A 192 4.31 6.38 17.95
CA ASP A 192 4.97 7.39 17.10
C ASP A 192 4.84 8.80 17.67
N LYS A 193 3.66 9.16 18.21
CA LYS A 193 3.44 10.45 18.87
C LYS A 193 4.40 10.67 20.05
N HIS A 194 4.74 9.61 20.77
CA HIS A 194 5.59 9.68 21.96
C HIS A 194 7.04 9.23 21.73
N GLN A 195 7.40 8.78 20.53
CA GLN A 195 8.73 8.23 20.24
C GLN A 195 9.85 9.23 20.58
N PHE A 196 9.70 10.48 20.15
CA PHE A 196 10.66 11.56 20.44
C PHE A 196 10.34 12.32 21.73
N GLY A 197 9.29 11.94 22.46
CA GLY A 197 8.96 12.57 23.76
C GLY A 197 10.09 12.45 24.79
N VAL A 198 11.02 11.52 24.56
CA VAL A 198 12.27 11.35 25.32
C VAL A 198 13.07 12.65 25.39
N THR A 199 13.10 13.44 24.31
CA THR A 199 13.85 14.71 24.26
C THR A 199 13.33 15.74 25.26
N ASN A 200 12.05 15.64 25.65
CA ASN A 200 11.43 16.53 26.64
C ASN A 200 11.83 16.22 28.08
N PHE A 201 12.41 15.03 28.34
CA PHE A 201 12.90 14.63 29.66
C PHE A 201 14.39 14.94 29.86
N TYR A 202 15.07 15.50 28.85
CA TYR A 202 16.39 16.07 29.04
C TYR A 202 16.24 17.44 29.71
N PRO A 203 16.86 17.65 30.87
CA PRO A 203 16.88 18.96 31.48
C PRO A 203 17.68 19.92 30.58
N GLN A 204 17.20 21.14 30.43
CA GLN A 204 17.86 22.16 29.60
C GLN A 204 19.12 22.66 30.29
N ALA A 205 20.25 22.61 29.59
CA ALA A 205 21.49 23.18 30.07
C ALA A 205 21.33 24.70 30.23
N THR A 206 21.72 25.22 31.39
CA THR A 206 21.75 26.66 31.66
C THR A 206 23.19 27.11 31.89
N TYR A 207 23.45 28.42 31.83
CA TYR A 207 24.78 28.96 32.13
C TYR A 207 25.25 28.60 33.55
N GLU A 208 24.32 28.51 34.51
CA GLU A 208 24.59 28.14 35.90
C GLU A 208 24.72 26.63 36.11
N ASN A 209 24.08 25.82 35.27
CA ASN A 209 24.16 24.37 35.30
C ASN A 209 24.30 23.81 33.88
N PRO A 210 25.53 23.79 33.33
CA PRO A 210 25.76 23.35 31.96
C PRO A 210 25.56 21.84 31.75
N ASN A 211 25.60 21.04 32.83
CA ASN A 211 25.40 19.59 32.80
C ASN A 211 24.31 19.15 33.79
N PRO A 212 23.04 19.46 33.51
CA PRO A 212 21.96 19.09 34.40
C PRO A 212 21.74 17.57 34.40
N LYS A 213 21.62 16.98 35.59
CA LYS A 213 21.39 15.55 35.76
C LYS A 213 19.91 15.23 35.55
N SER A 214 19.62 14.22 34.74
CA SER A 214 18.28 13.63 34.63
C SER A 214 18.17 12.40 35.53
N HIS A 215 17.07 12.28 36.27
CA HIS A 215 16.72 11.10 37.04
C HIS A 215 15.76 10.17 36.28
N PHE A 216 15.47 10.49 35.01
CA PHE A 216 14.59 9.69 34.18
C PHE A 216 15.29 8.43 33.70
N ASP A 217 14.66 7.27 33.90
CA ASP A 217 15.17 5.99 33.41
C ASP A 217 14.76 5.76 31.95
N PHE A 218 15.68 6.13 31.05
CA PHE A 218 15.53 5.93 29.61
C PHE A 218 15.41 4.45 29.21
N SER A 219 15.96 3.53 30.02
CA SER A 219 15.90 2.09 29.74
C SER A 219 14.48 1.56 29.92
N ILE A 220 13.81 1.96 31.01
CA ILE A 220 12.40 1.59 31.28
C ILE A 220 11.49 2.16 30.20
N TRP A 221 11.72 3.41 29.78
CA TRP A 221 10.96 4.02 28.70
C TRP A 221 11.09 3.25 27.38
N LYS A 222 12.33 2.97 26.95
CA LYS A 222 12.60 2.20 25.73
C LYS A 222 11.97 0.81 25.79
N ASN A 223 12.12 0.12 26.92
CA ASN A 223 11.52 -1.19 27.14
C ASN A 223 9.99 -1.16 27.03
N THR A 224 9.35 -0.12 27.56
CA THR A 224 7.89 0.05 27.50
C THR A 224 7.42 0.26 26.07
N GLN A 225 8.12 1.10 25.29
CA GLN A 225 7.79 1.32 23.88
C GLN A 225 7.96 0.05 23.04
N GLU A 226 9.05 -0.69 23.24
CA GLU A 226 9.28 -1.96 22.55
C GLU A 226 8.21 -3.00 22.90
N GLN A 227 7.85 -3.17 24.18
CA GLN A 227 6.78 -4.08 24.58
C GLN A 227 5.42 -3.67 23.97
N ALA A 228 5.13 -2.37 23.92
CA ALA A 228 3.92 -1.88 23.27
C ALA A 228 3.92 -2.18 21.77
N LEU A 229 5.06 -2.02 21.10
CA LEU A 229 5.25 -2.37 19.69
C LEU A 229 5.01 -3.86 19.46
N PHE A 230 5.67 -4.74 20.23
CA PHE A 230 5.52 -6.20 20.13
C PHE A 230 4.07 -6.66 20.34
N ARG A 231 3.35 -6.05 21.29
CA ARG A 231 1.93 -6.35 21.53
C ARG A 231 1.05 -5.88 20.37
N ALA A 232 1.30 -4.68 19.84
CA ALA A 232 0.52 -4.12 18.73
C ALA A 232 0.67 -4.95 17.45
N THR A 233 1.87 -5.49 17.20
CA THR A 233 2.22 -6.16 15.95
C THR A 233 2.14 -7.70 16.07
N ARG A 234 1.60 -8.23 17.16
CA ARG A 234 1.45 -9.68 17.40
C ARG A 234 0.58 -10.37 16.35
N LYS A 235 -0.49 -9.70 15.89
CA LYS A 235 -1.43 -10.25 14.88
C LYS A 235 -0.85 -10.17 13.47
N THR A 236 -0.15 -9.09 13.15
CA THR A 236 0.47 -8.93 11.84
C THR A 236 1.73 -9.77 11.68
N GLY A 237 2.45 -10.05 12.78
CA GLY A 237 3.75 -10.72 12.74
C GLY A 237 4.93 -9.76 12.53
N TRP A 238 4.70 -8.44 12.43
CA TRP A 238 5.79 -7.51 12.10
C TRP A 238 6.79 -7.32 13.26
N ASN A 239 8.05 -7.71 13.06
CA ASN A 239 9.11 -7.64 14.07
C ASN A 239 9.68 -6.23 14.29
N GLY A 240 9.17 -5.19 13.64
CA GLY A 240 9.65 -3.82 13.84
C GLY A 240 11.07 -3.58 13.34
N ARG A 241 11.56 -4.43 12.41
CA ARG A 241 12.96 -4.50 11.96
C ARG A 241 13.98 -4.72 13.09
N ASN A 242 13.54 -5.27 14.23
CA ASN A 242 14.41 -5.62 15.34
C ASN A 242 14.79 -7.11 15.27
N TYR A 243 15.98 -7.38 14.74
CA TYR A 243 16.51 -8.74 14.55
C TYR A 243 17.42 -9.20 15.70
N ASP A 244 17.89 -8.26 16.54
CA ASP A 244 18.92 -8.49 17.56
C ASP A 244 18.35 -8.42 18.99
N SER A 245 17.07 -8.77 19.12
CA SER A 245 16.38 -8.70 20.39
C SER A 245 16.70 -9.95 21.22
N SER A 246 17.65 -9.82 22.16
CA SER A 246 17.85 -10.78 23.27
C SER A 246 16.58 -11.04 24.11
N LYS A 247 15.51 -10.29 23.85
CA LYS A 247 14.20 -10.37 24.50
C LYS A 247 13.22 -11.33 23.80
N CYS A 248 13.62 -11.96 22.68
CA CYS A 248 12.80 -12.90 21.93
C CYS A 248 13.60 -14.16 21.64
N SER A 249 12.99 -15.34 21.77
CA SER A 249 13.60 -16.57 21.27
C SER A 249 13.55 -16.62 19.75
N ASP A 250 14.47 -17.35 19.15
CA ASP A 250 14.50 -17.58 17.69
C ASP A 250 13.18 -18.20 17.22
N PHE A 251 12.64 -19.15 18.00
CA PHE A 251 11.33 -19.74 17.75
C PHE A 251 10.23 -18.67 17.59
N PHE A 252 10.17 -17.70 18.52
CA PHE A 252 9.19 -16.63 18.45
C PHE A 252 9.46 -15.70 17.26
N HIS A 253 10.72 -15.47 16.90
CA HIS A 253 11.08 -14.68 15.73
C HIS A 253 10.53 -15.30 14.43
N TYR A 254 10.81 -16.59 14.21
CA TYR A 254 10.38 -17.31 13.00
C TYR A 254 8.87 -17.50 12.94
N TYR A 255 8.22 -17.77 14.08
CA TYR A 255 6.76 -17.81 14.17
C TYR A 255 6.11 -16.52 13.66
N ARG A 256 6.68 -15.37 14.03
CA ARG A 256 6.18 -14.07 13.60
C ARG A 256 6.47 -13.78 12.14
N LEU A 257 7.62 -14.22 11.65
CA LEU A 257 8.04 -14.08 10.26
C LEU A 257 7.13 -14.89 9.31
N ILE A 258 6.77 -16.14 9.64
CA ILE A 258 5.75 -16.93 8.92
C ILE A 258 4.43 -16.17 8.87
N ARG A 259 3.94 -15.71 10.03
CA ARG A 259 2.69 -14.97 10.13
C ARG A 259 2.69 -13.67 9.32
N PHE A 260 3.81 -12.94 9.33
CA PHE A 260 3.95 -11.72 8.55
C PHE A 260 3.86 -12.01 7.06
N ARG A 261 4.59 -13.02 6.58
CA ARG A 261 4.56 -13.43 5.18
C ARG A 261 3.18 -13.89 4.76
N ARG A 262 2.53 -14.71 5.60
CA ARG A 262 1.16 -15.18 5.38
C ARG A 262 0.19 -14.04 5.13
N ASN A 263 0.26 -12.99 5.95
CA ASN A 263 -0.57 -11.80 5.79
C ASN A 263 -0.27 -11.00 4.51
N GLN A 264 1.00 -10.94 4.08
CA GLN A 264 1.39 -10.35 2.79
C GLN A 264 0.83 -11.17 1.61
N LEU A 265 0.90 -12.51 1.67
CA LEU A 265 0.36 -13.39 0.63
C LEU A 265 -1.17 -13.27 0.51
N ILE A 266 -1.88 -13.20 1.65
CA ILE A 266 -3.32 -12.93 1.67
C ILE A 266 -3.63 -11.61 0.96
N LEU A 267 -2.83 -10.58 1.17
CA LEU A 267 -3.01 -9.30 0.47
C LEU A 267 -2.74 -9.45 -1.03
N ARG A 268 -1.63 -10.10 -1.42
CA ARG A 268 -1.24 -10.35 -2.81
C ARG A 268 -2.34 -11.06 -3.59
N ASP A 269 -2.79 -12.20 -3.08
CA ASP A 269 -3.75 -13.07 -3.78
C ASP A 269 -5.12 -12.39 -3.88
N TYR A 270 -5.49 -11.61 -2.87
CA TYR A 270 -6.71 -10.81 -2.91
C TYR A 270 -6.63 -9.62 -3.88
N ILE A 271 -5.45 -9.04 -4.09
CA ILE A 271 -5.23 -8.01 -5.12
C ILE A 271 -5.32 -8.66 -6.51
N LEU A 272 -4.67 -9.79 -6.74
CA LEU A 272 -4.73 -10.53 -8.02
C LEU A 272 -6.17 -10.90 -8.39
N LEU A 273 -6.94 -11.41 -7.42
CA LEU A 273 -8.35 -11.71 -7.59
C LEU A 273 -9.18 -10.48 -7.95
N GLN A 274 -8.95 -9.34 -7.27
CA GLN A 274 -9.62 -8.09 -7.60
C GLN A 274 -9.19 -7.55 -8.97
N LEU A 275 -7.92 -7.70 -9.34
CA LEU A 275 -7.40 -7.26 -10.63
C LEU A 275 -8.11 -7.99 -11.77
N GLY A 276 -8.22 -9.32 -11.70
CA GLY A 276 -8.99 -10.09 -12.69
C GLY A 276 -10.45 -9.61 -12.79
N LYS A 277 -11.14 -9.47 -11.65
CA LYS A 277 -12.54 -8.98 -11.61
C LYS A 277 -12.72 -7.59 -12.19
N GLU A 278 -11.84 -6.65 -11.83
CA GLU A 278 -11.92 -5.27 -12.30
C GLU A 278 -11.55 -5.14 -13.77
N LEU A 279 -10.58 -5.92 -14.26
CA LEU A 279 -10.24 -5.99 -15.69
C LEU A 279 -11.39 -6.58 -16.51
N THR A 280 -11.98 -7.71 -16.08
CA THR A 280 -13.18 -8.30 -16.69
C THR A 280 -14.30 -7.27 -16.79
N ARG A 281 -14.61 -6.59 -15.68
CA ARG A 281 -15.67 -5.58 -15.62
C ARG A 281 -15.45 -4.41 -16.57
N VAL A 282 -14.22 -3.90 -16.66
CA VAL A 282 -13.88 -2.81 -17.58
C VAL A 282 -13.86 -3.30 -19.03
N GLY A 283 -13.42 -4.54 -19.24
CA GLY A 283 -13.30 -5.19 -20.55
C GLY A 283 -14.62 -5.50 -21.22
N HIS A 284 -15.70 -5.71 -20.45
CA HIS A 284 -17.07 -5.84 -20.98
C HIS A 284 -17.53 -4.66 -21.86
N ARG A 285 -16.84 -3.52 -21.80
CA ARG A 285 -17.10 -2.38 -22.69
C ARG A 285 -16.57 -2.55 -24.12
N TYR A 286 -15.63 -3.47 -24.32
CA TYR A 286 -15.00 -3.73 -25.61
C TYR A 286 -15.48 -5.08 -26.16
N ASN A 287 -15.69 -6.05 -25.28
CA ASN A 287 -16.21 -7.38 -25.61
C ASN A 287 -17.10 -7.86 -24.45
N GLU A 288 -18.40 -8.02 -24.69
CA GLU A 288 -19.38 -8.36 -23.64
C GLU A 288 -19.08 -9.69 -22.96
N ASP A 289 -18.50 -10.66 -23.68
CA ASP A 289 -18.15 -11.98 -23.15
C ASP A 289 -16.75 -12.01 -22.52
N PHE A 290 -16.02 -10.88 -22.50
CA PHE A 290 -14.65 -10.83 -22.00
C PHE A 290 -14.53 -11.33 -20.56
N ASN A 291 -13.57 -12.20 -20.30
CA ASN A 291 -13.26 -12.67 -18.97
C ASN A 291 -11.77 -12.92 -18.82
N VAL A 292 -11.19 -12.43 -17.72
CA VAL A 292 -9.82 -12.71 -17.33
C VAL A 292 -9.73 -13.18 -15.88
N VAL A 293 -8.93 -14.22 -15.66
CA VAL A 293 -8.51 -14.68 -14.34
C VAL A 293 -7.00 -14.60 -14.25
N ILE A 294 -6.51 -13.99 -13.17
CA ILE A 294 -5.08 -13.89 -12.88
C ILE A 294 -4.82 -14.61 -11.57
N SER A 295 -3.91 -15.56 -11.59
CA SER A 295 -3.54 -16.37 -10.43
C SER A 295 -2.01 -16.53 -10.31
N PRO A 296 -1.47 -16.68 -9.10
CA PRO A 296 -0.05 -16.98 -8.91
C PRO A 296 0.26 -18.42 -9.37
N THR A 297 1.42 -18.64 -9.98
CA THR A 297 1.90 -20.00 -10.30
C THR A 297 2.56 -20.67 -9.09
N SER A 298 2.93 -21.94 -9.22
CA SER A 298 3.65 -22.70 -8.19
C SER A 298 5.06 -22.18 -7.89
N VAL A 299 5.58 -21.28 -8.72
CA VAL A 299 6.87 -20.61 -8.51
C VAL A 299 6.80 -19.63 -7.34
N LEU A 300 5.64 -18.99 -7.16
CA LEU A 300 5.46 -18.02 -6.09
C LEU A 300 5.10 -18.72 -4.77
N PRO A 301 5.50 -18.15 -3.61
CA PRO A 301 5.09 -18.67 -2.31
C PRO A 301 3.57 -18.77 -2.18
N GLN A 302 3.11 -19.84 -1.53
CA GLN A 302 1.71 -20.18 -1.31
C GLN A 302 1.40 -20.21 0.18
N ILE A 303 0.16 -19.89 0.53
CA ILE A 303 -0.30 -19.85 1.93
C ILE A 303 -0.28 -21.24 2.56
N ASP A 304 -0.65 -22.28 1.81
CA ASP A 304 -0.74 -23.65 2.34
C ASP A 304 0.60 -24.16 2.88
N LYS A 305 1.70 -23.84 2.18
CA LYS A 305 3.05 -24.17 2.63
C LYS A 305 3.46 -23.39 3.88
N LEU A 306 3.01 -22.13 4.05
CA LEU A 306 3.23 -21.40 5.30
C LEU A 306 2.44 -22.00 6.48
N ASP A 307 1.21 -22.47 6.22
CA ASP A 307 0.37 -23.11 7.24
C ASP A 307 0.99 -24.46 7.67
N GLU A 308 1.57 -25.21 6.73
CA GLU A 308 2.37 -26.41 7.02
C GLU A 308 3.62 -26.07 7.85
N MET A 309 4.40 -25.07 7.44
CA MET A 309 5.60 -24.63 8.18
C MET A 309 5.27 -24.14 9.59
N GLU A 310 4.13 -23.46 9.80
CA GLU A 310 3.67 -23.07 11.15
C GLU A 310 3.40 -24.32 12.01
N SER A 311 2.83 -25.37 11.42
CA SER A 311 2.57 -26.65 12.10
C SER A 311 3.85 -27.40 12.46
N LEU A 312 4.79 -27.52 11.52
CA LEU A 312 6.08 -28.17 11.73
C LEU A 312 6.94 -27.41 12.73
N LEU A 313 6.96 -26.08 12.65
CA LEU A 313 7.64 -25.23 13.63
C LEU A 313 7.06 -25.47 15.03
N SER A 314 5.74 -25.58 15.16
CA SER A 314 5.09 -25.87 16.45
C SER A 314 5.46 -27.23 17.05
N ARG A 315 5.96 -28.17 16.24
CA ARG A 315 6.46 -29.49 16.65
C ARG A 315 7.98 -29.57 16.75
N GLU A 316 8.68 -28.47 16.45
CA GLU A 316 10.15 -28.42 16.38
C GLU A 316 10.71 -29.36 15.31
N GLU A 317 9.96 -29.61 14.22
CA GLU A 317 10.28 -30.55 13.14
C GLU A 317 10.88 -29.87 11.89
N ILE A 318 11.08 -28.55 11.91
CA ILE A 318 11.61 -27.75 10.79
C ILE A 318 12.78 -26.88 11.25
N ASP A 319 13.77 -26.72 10.37
CA ASP A 319 14.90 -25.83 10.63
C ASP A 319 14.52 -24.37 10.37
N PHE A 320 15.10 -23.48 11.16
CA PHE A 320 14.95 -22.03 11.02
C PHE A 320 15.44 -21.52 9.66
N THR A 321 16.48 -22.14 9.09
CA THR A 321 17.00 -21.79 7.77
C THR A 321 15.95 -22.01 6.69
N GLU A 322 15.19 -23.11 6.77
CA GLU A 322 14.13 -23.42 5.79
C GLU A 322 13.01 -22.37 5.82
N VAL A 323 12.64 -21.90 7.02
CA VAL A 323 11.68 -20.80 7.20
C VAL A 323 12.21 -19.49 6.62
N SER A 324 13.49 -19.19 6.85
CA SER A 324 14.15 -18.01 6.32
C SER A 324 14.19 -18.02 4.78
N ASP A 325 14.64 -19.13 4.19
CA ASP A 325 14.79 -19.28 2.75
C ASP A 325 13.43 -19.18 2.04
N TYR A 326 12.40 -19.82 2.60
CA TYR A 326 11.04 -19.69 2.07
C TYR A 326 10.48 -18.27 2.17
N TYR A 327 10.77 -17.57 3.28
CA TYR A 327 10.36 -16.19 3.44
C TYR A 327 11.05 -15.27 2.43
N TYR A 328 12.37 -15.37 2.30
CA TYR A 328 13.17 -14.49 1.43
C TYR A 328 13.19 -14.92 -0.03
N GLU A 329 12.57 -16.06 -0.36
CA GLU A 329 12.54 -16.64 -1.70
C GLU A 329 13.96 -16.96 -2.22
N ARG A 330 14.78 -17.59 -1.35
CA ARG A 330 16.18 -17.95 -1.61
C ARG A 330 16.39 -19.40 -2.00
#